data_AF-A0A1H1TR76-F1
#
_entry.id   AF-A0A1H1TR76-F1
#
_cell.length_a   1.000
_cell.length_b   1.000
_cell.length_c   1.000
_cell.angle_alpha   90.00
_cell.angle_beta   90.00
_cell.angle_gamma   90.00
#
_symmetry.space_group_name_H-M   'P 1'
#
loop_
_entity.id
_entity.type
_entity.pdbx_description
1 polymer ?
#
loop_
_entity_poly.entity_id
_entity_poly.type
_entity_poly.pdbx_seq_one_letter_code
_entity_poly.pdbx_strand_id
1 'polypeptide(L)'
;MQVGANDEEIELLGELITHFEPSEATTLSDTFAETALDNVLSSLGEYFEERDVFRYGYDLDSSQEQLENLVTEKFATWHITPTAEMFDEIVDAYDLKDRMQDFLASNDSGYSPSRASSKLDIESIDDLFQRDS
;
A
#
# COMPACT_ATOMS: atom_id res chain seq x y z
N MET A 1 23.71 -7.24 0.01
CA MET A 1 23.78 -8.54 0.69
C MET A 1 22.36 -8.80 1.14
N GLN A 2 21.58 -9.55 0.36
CA GLN A 2 20.18 -9.82 0.68
C GLN A 2 20.20 -10.88 1.78
N VAL A 3 19.78 -10.49 2.99
CA VAL A 3 19.63 -11.38 4.13
C VAL A 3 18.13 -11.59 4.26
N GLY A 4 17.62 -12.61 3.58
CA GLY A 4 16.19 -12.92 3.51
C GLY A 4 15.94 -13.91 2.39
N ALA A 5 15.01 -14.85 2.60
CA ALA A 5 14.49 -15.70 1.54
C ALA A 5 13.90 -14.84 0.43
N ASN A 6 14.16 -15.18 -0.83
CA ASN A 6 13.53 -14.51 -1.94
C ASN A 6 12.03 -14.87 -2.01
N ASP A 7 11.26 -14.07 -2.75
CA ASP A 7 9.80 -14.19 -2.81
C ASP A 7 9.32 -15.59 -3.25
N GLU A 8 10.02 -16.19 -4.22
CA GLU A 8 9.75 -17.53 -4.74
C GLU A 8 10.08 -18.62 -3.70
N GLU A 9 11.14 -18.45 -2.91
CA GLU A 9 11.51 -19.34 -1.82
C GLU A 9 10.47 -19.34 -0.70
N ILE A 10 9.92 -18.17 -0.36
CA ILE A 10 8.85 -18.06 0.66
C ILE A 10 7.58 -18.74 0.16
N GLU A 11 7.19 -18.51 -1.10
CA GLU A 11 6.02 -19.16 -1.69
C GLU A 11 6.15 -20.69 -1.66
N LEU A 12 7.29 -21.24 -2.11
CA LEU A 12 7.55 -22.68 -2.08
C LEU A 12 7.55 -23.25 -0.65
N LEU A 13 8.04 -22.50 0.34
CA LEU A 13 7.98 -22.90 1.75
C LEU A 13 6.53 -22.94 2.26
N GLY A 14 5.70 -21.97 1.86
CA GLY A 14 4.27 -21.94 2.20
C GLY A 14 3.50 -23.13 1.61
N GLU A 15 3.75 -23.48 0.35
CA GLU A 15 3.18 -24.68 -0.28
C GLU A 15 3.60 -25.96 0.46
N LEU A 16 4.88 -26.04 0.83
CA LEU A 16 5.45 -27.21 1.48
C LEU A 16 4.84 -27.39 2.88
N ILE A 17 4.72 -26.33 3.66
CA ILE A 17 4.07 -26.37 4.99
C ILE A 17 2.61 -26.78 4.86
N THR A 18 1.88 -26.19 3.91
CA THR A 18 0.48 -26.56 3.65
C THR A 18 0.32 -28.05 3.29
N HIS A 19 1.30 -28.63 2.60
CA HIS A 19 1.27 -30.04 2.22
C HIS A 19 1.72 -30.99 3.36
N PHE A 20 2.67 -30.57 4.20
CA PHE A 20 3.26 -31.41 5.24
C PHE A 20 2.57 -31.30 6.60
N GLU A 21 1.80 -30.25 6.83
CA GLU A 21 1.16 -30.03 8.11
C GLU A 21 -0.19 -30.75 8.19
N PRO A 22 -0.34 -31.81 9.02
CA PRO A 22 -1.64 -32.40 9.28
C PRO A 22 -2.52 -31.37 9.98
N SER A 23 -3.83 -31.38 9.70
CA SER A 23 -4.83 -30.37 10.10
C SER A 23 -4.93 -30.00 11.60
N GLU A 24 -4.15 -30.63 12.47
CA GLU A 24 -4.11 -30.37 13.92
C GLU A 24 -2.74 -29.89 14.45
N ALA A 25 -1.72 -29.80 13.60
CA ALA A 25 -0.47 -29.11 13.92
C ALA A 25 -0.54 -27.70 13.32
N THR A 26 -0.22 -26.68 14.10
CA THR A 26 -0.06 -25.29 13.62
C THR A 26 1.35 -24.75 13.88
N THR A 27 2.22 -25.54 14.50
CA THR A 27 3.53 -25.06 14.94
C THR A 27 4.44 -24.67 13.77
N LEU A 28 4.31 -25.34 12.61
CA LEU A 28 5.09 -25.00 11.42
C LEU A 28 4.47 -23.81 10.68
N SER A 29 3.14 -23.75 10.56
CA SER A 29 2.45 -22.58 10.02
C SER A 29 2.73 -21.31 10.83
N ASP A 30 2.74 -21.40 12.16
CA ASP A 30 2.97 -20.27 13.06
C ASP A 30 4.41 -19.76 12.93
N THR A 31 5.40 -20.65 12.96
CA THR A 31 6.83 -20.29 12.79
C THR A 31 7.10 -19.69 11.40
N PHE A 32 6.40 -20.17 10.38
CA PHE A 32 6.52 -19.64 9.03
C PHE A 32 5.85 -18.28 8.88
N ALA A 33 4.70 -18.06 9.52
CA ALA A 33 4.05 -16.76 9.59
C ALA A 33 4.96 -15.71 10.26
N GLU A 34 5.62 -16.06 11.35
CA GLU A 34 6.65 -15.22 12.00
C GLU A 34 7.82 -14.91 11.06
N THR A 35 8.33 -15.92 10.36
CA THR A 35 9.45 -15.73 9.41
C THR A 35 9.06 -14.84 8.23
N ALA A 36 7.83 -14.98 7.73
CA ALA A 36 7.30 -14.13 6.66
C ALA A 36 7.10 -12.69 7.13
N LEU A 37 6.63 -12.49 8.37
CA LEU A 37 6.53 -11.17 9.00
C LEU A 37 7.91 -10.51 9.09
N ASP A 38 8.92 -11.20 9.63
CA ASP A 38 10.28 -10.67 9.74
C ASP A 38 10.85 -10.26 8.37
N ASN A 39 10.56 -11.03 7.33
CA ASN A 39 10.96 -10.72 5.96
C ASN A 39 10.31 -9.42 5.46
N VAL A 40 8.98 -9.31 5.64
CA VAL A 40 8.22 -8.11 5.27
C VAL A 40 8.73 -6.89 6.03
N LEU A 41 8.90 -6.98 7.35
CA LEU A 41 9.39 -5.89 8.19
C LEU A 41 10.79 -5.41 7.79
N SER A 42 11.65 -6.32 7.33
CA SER A 42 13.00 -6.00 6.85
C SER A 42 13.01 -5.21 5.53
N SER A 43 11.96 -5.32 4.72
CA SER A 43 11.88 -4.79 3.35
C SER A 43 10.53 -4.11 3.05
N LEU A 44 9.93 -3.41 4.02
CA LEU A 44 8.60 -2.81 3.89
C LEU A 44 8.41 -1.91 2.66
N GLY A 45 9.42 -1.10 2.32
CA GLY A 45 9.35 -0.21 1.16
C GLY A 45 9.46 -0.93 -0.20
N GLU A 46 10.00 -2.15 -0.22
CA GLU A 46 10.06 -2.98 -1.44
C GLU A 46 8.74 -3.73 -1.66
N TYR A 47 8.09 -4.15 -0.56
CA TYR A 47 6.81 -4.86 -0.61
C TYR A 47 5.59 -3.94 -0.76
N PHE A 48 5.64 -2.74 -0.16
CA PHE A 48 4.52 -1.81 -0.13
C PHE A 48 4.96 -0.42 -0.59
N GLU A 49 4.91 -0.22 -1.91
CA GLU A 49 5.23 1.07 -2.52
C GLU A 49 4.24 2.15 -2.06
N GLU A 50 4.77 3.32 -1.68
CA GLU A 50 3.98 4.46 -1.21
C GLU A 50 2.90 4.88 -2.21
N ARG A 51 3.20 4.74 -3.52
CA ARG A 51 2.25 5.08 -4.59
C ARG A 51 1.02 4.18 -4.61
N ASP A 52 1.15 2.94 -4.16
CA ASP A 52 0.05 1.98 -4.07
C ASP A 52 -0.69 2.14 -2.74
N VAL A 53 0.03 2.39 -1.63
CA VAL A 53 -0.54 2.64 -0.30
C VAL A 53 -1.35 3.94 -0.26
N PHE A 54 -0.84 5.02 -0.87
CA PHE A 54 -1.48 6.35 -0.86
C PHE A 54 -2.28 6.65 -2.13
N ARG A 55 -2.52 5.64 -2.98
CA ARG A 55 -3.14 5.81 -4.32
C ARG A 55 -4.51 6.49 -4.30
N TYR A 56 -5.27 6.30 -3.23
CA TYR A 56 -6.68 6.73 -3.14
C TYR A 56 -6.99 7.65 -1.95
N GLY A 57 -6.01 7.95 -1.09
CA GLY A 57 -6.26 8.62 0.19
C GLY A 57 -5.36 9.82 0.42
N TYR A 58 -5.99 10.95 0.79
CA TYR A 58 -5.32 12.03 1.53
C TYR A 58 -5.56 11.89 3.05
N ASP A 59 -6.31 10.86 3.45
CA ASP A 59 -6.69 10.55 4.82
C ASP A 59 -6.03 9.26 5.29
N LEU A 60 -5.68 9.26 6.58
CA LEU A 60 -4.90 8.19 7.21
C LEU A 60 -5.67 6.87 7.24
N ASP A 61 -6.98 6.92 7.49
CA ASP A 61 -7.83 5.74 7.64
C ASP A 61 -7.92 4.96 6.32
N SER A 62 -8.15 5.64 5.19
CA SER A 62 -8.20 4.99 3.87
C SER A 62 -6.85 4.41 3.45
N SER A 63 -5.76 5.09 3.79
CA SER A 63 -4.41 4.59 3.49
C SER A 63 -4.01 3.40 4.37
N GLN A 64 -4.48 3.35 5.62
CA GLN A 64 -4.33 2.18 6.47
C GLN A 64 -5.13 0.99 5.93
N GLU A 65 -6.40 1.17 5.56
CA GLU A 65 -7.22 0.11 4.95
C GLU A 65 -6.56 -0.40 3.66
N GLN A 66 -5.99 0.49 2.86
CA GLN A 66 -5.26 0.10 1.65
C GLN A 66 -3.99 -0.71 1.96
N LEU A 67 -3.22 -0.33 2.99
CA LEU A 67 -2.06 -1.10 3.43
C LEU A 67 -2.47 -2.49 3.93
N GLU A 68 -3.52 -2.60 4.74
CA GLU A 68 -4.05 -3.88 5.24
C GLU A 68 -4.51 -4.80 4.09
N ASN A 69 -5.13 -4.23 3.05
CA ASN A 69 -5.48 -4.99 1.85
C ASN A 69 -4.24 -5.52 1.12
N LEU A 70 -3.22 -4.69 0.93
CA LEU A 70 -1.96 -5.11 0.29
C LEU A 70 -1.23 -6.18 1.09
N VAL A 71 -1.20 -6.06 2.41
CA VAL A 71 -0.66 -7.09 3.32
C VAL A 71 -1.44 -8.38 3.15
N THR A 72 -2.76 -8.33 3.14
CA THR A 72 -3.61 -9.52 2.96
C THR A 72 -3.32 -10.22 1.63
N GLU A 73 -3.27 -9.46 0.53
CA GLU A 73 -2.94 -9.99 -0.80
C GLU A 73 -1.56 -10.63 -0.80
N LYS A 74 -0.57 -9.98 -0.17
CA LYS A 74 0.80 -10.47 -0.11
C LYS A 74 0.90 -11.78 0.67
N PHE A 75 0.38 -11.83 1.89
CA PHE A 75 0.43 -13.04 2.71
C PHE A 75 -0.39 -14.19 2.10
N ALA A 76 -1.47 -13.89 1.38
CA ALA A 76 -2.22 -14.89 0.62
C ALA A 76 -1.40 -15.57 -0.48
N THR A 77 -0.46 -14.85 -1.12
CA THR A 77 0.48 -15.49 -2.08
C THR A 77 1.41 -16.50 -1.42
N TRP A 78 1.64 -16.38 -0.12
CA TRP A 78 2.46 -17.30 0.66
C TRP A 78 1.64 -18.35 1.41
N HIS A 79 0.32 -18.43 1.16
CA HIS A 79 -0.61 -19.30 1.87
C HIS A 79 -0.70 -19.05 3.38
N ILE A 80 -0.42 -17.83 3.82
CA ILE A 80 -0.48 -17.42 5.22
C ILE A 80 -1.75 -16.61 5.44
N THR A 81 -2.45 -16.88 6.54
CA THR A 81 -3.53 -16.00 7.01
C THR A 81 -2.96 -15.05 8.06
N PRO A 82 -2.76 -13.76 7.76
CA PRO A 82 -2.19 -12.81 8.71
C PRO A 82 -3.12 -12.62 9.91
N THR A 83 -2.53 -12.53 11.11
CA THR A 83 -3.25 -12.25 12.35
C THR A 83 -3.37 -10.74 12.59
N ALA A 84 -4.26 -10.33 13.50
CA ALA A 84 -4.39 -8.92 13.88
C ALA A 84 -3.06 -8.33 14.40
N GLU A 85 -2.28 -9.11 15.15
CA GLU A 85 -0.96 -8.66 15.66
C GLU A 85 0.03 -8.40 14.52
N MET A 86 0.04 -9.23 13.48
CA MET A 86 0.90 -9.02 12.30
C MET A 86 0.52 -7.74 11.55
N PHE A 87 -0.77 -7.43 11.44
CA PHE A 87 -1.20 -6.16 10.86
C PHE A 87 -0.73 -4.97 11.68
N ASP A 88 -0.94 -5.00 13.00
CA ASP A 88 -0.52 -3.93 13.90
C ASP A 88 1.00 -3.69 13.81
N GLU A 89 1.81 -4.76 13.79
CA GLU A 89 3.27 -4.66 13.66
C GLU A 89 3.70 -4.05 12.32
N ILE A 90 3.08 -4.47 11.21
CA ILE A 90 3.40 -3.94 9.88
C ILE A 90 2.98 -2.47 9.78
N VAL A 91 1.80 -2.11 10.26
CA VAL A 91 1.27 -0.73 10.22
C VAL A 91 2.14 0.21 11.06
N ASP A 92 2.53 -0.21 12.28
CA ASP A 92 3.41 0.56 13.16
C ASP A 92 4.80 0.73 12.54
N ALA A 93 5.39 -0.35 12.03
CA ALA A 93 6.72 -0.31 11.40
C ALA A 93 6.75 0.45 10.06
N TYR A 94 5.63 0.51 9.33
CA TYR A 94 5.54 1.28 8.09
C TYR A 94 5.57 2.80 8.33
N ASP A 95 5.16 3.25 9.53
CA ASP A 95 5.05 4.66 9.89
C ASP A 95 4.19 5.45 8.89
N LEU A 96 2.96 4.97 8.74
CA LEU A 96 2.01 5.43 7.72
C LEU A 96 1.76 6.94 7.79
N LYS A 97 1.74 7.50 9.00
CA LYS A 97 1.46 8.91 9.24
C LYS A 97 2.59 9.83 8.74
N ASP A 98 3.84 9.47 9.02
CA ASP A 98 4.97 10.30 8.63
C ASP A 98 5.23 10.15 7.12
N ARG A 99 5.14 8.93 6.58
CA ARG A 99 5.24 8.69 5.14
C ARG A 99 4.16 9.37 4.32
N MET A 100 2.92 9.41 4.81
CA MET A 100 1.84 10.12 4.13
C MET A 100 2.11 11.64 4.08
N GLN A 101 2.63 12.23 5.16
CA GLN A 101 3.00 13.65 5.17
C GLN A 101 4.10 13.95 4.15
N ASP A 102 5.13 13.11 4.09
CA ASP A 102 6.23 13.24 3.14
C ASP A 102 5.77 13.05 1.69
N PHE A 103 4.91 12.08 1.44
CA PHE A 103 4.32 11.82 0.12
C PHE A 103 3.49 13.01 -0.38
N LEU A 104 2.63 13.56 0.49
CA LEU A 104 1.81 14.73 0.17
C LEU A 104 2.66 15.99 -0.03
N ALA A 105 3.63 16.25 0.84
CA ALA A 105 4.54 17.41 0.72
C ALA A 105 5.39 17.33 -0.57
N SER A 106 5.82 16.13 -0.94
CA SER A 106 6.57 15.89 -2.18
C SER A 106 5.71 16.12 -3.42
N ASN A 107 4.43 15.74 -3.39
CA ASN A 107 3.47 16.05 -4.46
C ASN A 107 3.07 17.53 -4.52
N ASP A 108 3.07 18.24 -3.38
CA ASP A 108 2.72 19.67 -3.32
C ASP A 108 3.82 20.59 -3.89
N SER A 109 5.05 20.08 -4.02
CA SER A 109 6.17 20.82 -4.63
C SER A 109 6.00 21.13 -6.12
N GLY A 110 4.94 20.61 -6.76
CA GLY A 110 4.47 20.99 -8.11
C GLY A 110 3.44 22.12 -8.15
N TYR A 111 2.85 22.52 -7.02
CA TYR A 111 1.89 23.62 -6.98
C TYR A 111 2.59 24.95 -6.68
N SER A 112 3.30 25.49 -7.67
CA SER A 112 3.46 26.94 -7.72
C SER A 112 2.08 27.50 -8.05
N PRO A 113 1.42 28.29 -7.19
CA PRO A 113 0.27 29.07 -7.61
C PRO A 113 0.87 30.14 -8.52
N SER A 114 1.09 29.76 -9.79
CA SER A 114 1.37 30.73 -10.83
C SER A 114 0.19 31.67 -10.78
N ARG A 115 0.45 32.88 -10.29
CA ARG A 115 -0.40 34.04 -10.47
C ARG A 115 -0.46 34.32 -11.98
N ALA A 116 -1.11 33.44 -12.73
CA ALA A 116 -1.70 33.78 -14.00
C ALA A 116 -2.96 34.57 -13.64
N SER A 117 -2.75 35.87 -13.46
CA SER A 117 -3.81 36.87 -13.51
C SER A 117 -4.34 36.87 -14.94
N SER A 118 -5.11 35.85 -15.29
CA SER A 118 -5.86 35.84 -16.54
C SER A 118 -7.03 36.79 -16.33
N LYS A 119 -6.85 38.02 -16.79
CA LYS A 119 -7.95 38.92 -17.15
C LYS A 119 -8.94 38.07 -17.96
N LEU A 120 -10.07 37.76 -17.37
CA LEU A 120 -11.24 37.29 -18.11
C LEU A 120 -11.77 38.51 -18.86
N ASP A 121 -11.36 38.65 -20.12
CA ASP A 121 -12.10 39.47 -21.09
C ASP A 121 -13.45 38.79 -21.33
N ILE A 122 -14.45 39.26 -20.58
CA ILE A 122 -15.85 38.88 -20.73
C ILE A 122 -16.38 39.63 -21.96
N GLU A 123 -16.09 39.15 -23.16
CA GLU A 123 -16.59 39.78 -24.39
C GLU A 123 -16.93 38.76 -25.49
N SER A 124 -17.40 37.55 -25.15
CA SER A 124 -17.87 36.57 -26.15
C SER A 124 -18.82 35.48 -25.60
N ILE A 125 -19.73 35.80 -24.67
CA ILE A 125 -20.71 34.81 -24.15
C ILE A 125 -22.10 34.95 -24.80
N ASP A 126 -22.32 35.94 -25.69
CA ASP A 126 -23.66 36.24 -26.21
C ASP A 126 -24.06 35.53 -27.51
N ASP A 127 -23.17 34.77 -28.17
CA ASP A 127 -23.48 34.10 -29.45
C ASP A 127 -23.95 32.64 -29.31
N LEU A 128 -24.08 32.10 -28.10
CA LEU A 128 -24.44 30.69 -27.87
C LEU A 128 -25.96 30.42 -27.71
N PHE A 129 -26.81 31.44 -27.87
CA PHE A 129 -28.27 31.30 -27.71
C PHE A 129 -29.12 31.74 -28.92
N GLN A 130 -28.55 31.86 -30.12
CA GLN A 130 -29.38 31.98 -31.34
C GLN A 130 -29.71 30.60 -31.91
N ARG A 131 -30.67 29.96 -31.26
CA ARG A 131 -31.37 28.75 -31.72
C ARG A 131 -32.45 29.16 -32.72
N ASP A 132 -32.47 28.46 -33.85
CA ASP A 132 -33.40 28.51 -34.98
C ASP A 132 -34.70 29.32 -34.83
N SER A 133 -34.97 30.17 -35.82
CA SER A 133 -36.33 30.61 -36.21
C SER A 133 -36.45 30.62 -37.73
#